data_AF-A0A397API8-F1
#
_entry.id   AF-A0A397API8-F1
#
_cell.length_a   1.000
_cell.length_b   1.000
_cell.length_c   1.000
_cell.angle_alpha   90.00
_cell.angle_beta   90.00
_cell.angle_gamma   90.00
#
_symmetry.space_group_name_H-M   'P 1'
#
loop_
_entity.id
_entity.type
_entity.pdbx_description
1 polymer ?
#
loop_
_entity_poly.entity_id
_entity_poly.type
_entity_poly.pdbx_seq_one_letter_code
_entity_poly.pdbx_strand_id
1 'polypeptide(L)'
;MLWRGLSATNDQVRKQAAIVLFQGFPYQKFHLDGNKSASKEDTDALLQKQVDGMLLLVQDTSPATRVVAVHGLAKLAPYLNDKQETVRAAFCRLLVRIKSIRNMHFYDIAPVDSCFLRLVMDAARPSVAKPITNLFLRSYFPQGASDDAQVARTLSLIEEHPVASRVFYRHVVHFSSVGAVCKLVVLLLHFVSCQGGSDNSDLANGVVWVVVDLLESIQKPLMHSKRYADCRRFIQDQVHPDRLHTILESFSAYPSVVAGTWHVISHLPTSMKDQFVLRALDAMAKFECSSNKLLLVGVLQCLVRWGEALTFVDSLLDQLRPKRIHRTNVALLLVCLNELAKLCDLSNVASSLMVKLEQHWPTFQGQMEPTSAILYAKVVWTLHQLEWMSTLKKRKGPAAATSDQPSGDANGSEFRLEVVPVLCEAMFVALQSATAVTFMQRVLELAMDEPALNSQLLSLLVAVEVDLEDDILGALLAALLETNATSCVWLTQLPQSTGLCRCLWMLLKQDAHVGQAINATKWPEDALQRVLSVGLQQDEVLPLHVVQILKSCRSLDWATKVASPTVLGQLPNMLNT
;
A
#
# COMPACT_ATOMS: atom_id res chain seq x y z
N MET A 1 -14.82 -19.42 37.75
CA MET A 1 -14.62 -18.87 39.11
C MET A 1 -14.46 -17.36 39.09
N LEU A 2 -13.51 -16.82 38.32
CA LEU A 2 -13.23 -15.37 38.24
C LEU A 2 -14.49 -14.49 38.12
N TRP A 3 -15.38 -14.77 37.16
CA TRP A 3 -16.62 -13.99 36.95
C TRP A 3 -17.58 -13.99 38.14
N ARG A 4 -17.64 -15.11 38.88
CA ARG A 4 -18.42 -15.18 40.12
C ARG A 4 -17.79 -14.33 41.22
N GLY A 5 -16.45 -14.29 41.28
CA GLY A 5 -15.70 -13.46 42.22
C GLY A 5 -15.90 -11.96 41.97
N LEU A 6 -15.86 -11.53 40.70
CA LEU A 6 -16.13 -10.12 40.33
C LEU A 6 -17.54 -9.66 40.67
N SER A 7 -18.51 -10.58 40.73
CA SER A 7 -19.92 -10.29 41.03
C SER A 7 -20.29 -10.62 42.47
N ALA A 8 -19.32 -10.88 43.35
CA ALA A 8 -19.59 -11.29 44.73
C ALA A 8 -20.18 -10.13 45.56
N THR A 9 -21.07 -10.46 46.49
CA THR A 9 -21.64 -9.46 47.43
C THR A 9 -20.57 -8.84 48.33
N ASN A 10 -19.57 -9.63 48.74
CA ASN A 10 -18.46 -9.20 49.56
C ASN A 10 -17.42 -8.42 48.73
N ASP A 11 -17.07 -7.21 49.17
CA ASP A 11 -16.19 -6.29 48.45
C ASP A 11 -14.72 -6.74 48.44
N GLN A 12 -14.23 -7.36 49.51
CA GLN A 12 -12.90 -7.95 49.56
C GLN A 12 -12.75 -9.11 48.56
N VAL A 13 -13.81 -9.90 48.34
CA VAL A 13 -13.81 -10.96 47.30
C VAL A 13 -13.74 -10.33 45.91
N ARG A 14 -14.52 -9.27 45.64
CA ARG A 14 -14.45 -8.54 44.37
C ARG A 14 -13.08 -7.93 44.13
N LYS A 15 -12.49 -7.30 45.16
CA LYS A 15 -11.14 -6.74 45.14
C LYS A 15 -10.09 -7.78 44.78
N GLN A 16 -10.13 -8.96 45.40
CA GLN A 16 -9.16 -10.02 45.11
C GLN A 16 -9.37 -10.61 43.71
N ALA A 17 -10.62 -10.79 43.27
CA ALA A 17 -10.93 -11.21 41.92
C ALA A 17 -10.48 -10.17 40.87
N ALA A 18 -10.55 -8.88 41.18
CA ALA A 18 -10.01 -7.82 40.33
C ALA A 18 -8.49 -7.94 40.15
N ILE A 19 -7.73 -8.16 41.24
CA ILE A 19 -6.28 -8.35 41.17
C ILE A 19 -5.94 -9.51 40.23
N VAL A 20 -6.65 -10.65 40.38
CA VAL A 20 -6.45 -11.82 39.51
C VAL A 20 -6.76 -11.48 38.05
N LEU A 21 -7.89 -10.80 37.79
CA LEU A 21 -8.28 -10.38 36.44
C LEU A 21 -7.16 -9.60 35.75
N PHE A 22 -6.58 -8.60 36.42
CA PHE A 22 -5.54 -7.75 35.83
C PHE A 22 -4.20 -8.47 35.69
N GLN A 23 -3.85 -9.39 36.60
CA GLN A 23 -2.62 -10.17 36.52
C GLN A 23 -2.61 -11.17 35.36
N GLY A 24 -3.77 -11.74 35.00
CA GLY A 24 -3.88 -12.73 33.94
C GLY A 24 -4.39 -12.20 32.61
N PHE A 25 -4.61 -10.89 32.46
CA PHE A 25 -5.11 -10.31 31.22
C PHE A 25 -4.03 -10.31 30.11
N PRO A 26 -4.37 -10.67 28.86
CA PRO A 26 -5.65 -11.21 28.41
C PRO A 26 -5.74 -12.73 28.59
N TYR A 27 -6.83 -13.19 29.19
CA TYR A 27 -7.18 -14.61 29.23
C TYR A 27 -7.59 -15.11 27.84
N GLN A 28 -7.05 -16.27 27.46
CA GLN A 28 -7.38 -16.97 26.22
C GLN A 28 -8.06 -18.31 26.54
N LYS A 29 -8.91 -18.78 25.63
CA LYS A 29 -9.55 -20.09 25.73
C LYS A 29 -8.68 -21.11 25.00
N PHE A 30 -8.09 -22.04 25.73
CA PHE A 30 -7.44 -23.22 25.15
C PHE A 30 -8.42 -24.40 25.17
N HIS A 31 -8.64 -25.04 24.03
CA HIS A 31 -9.35 -26.31 23.98
C HIS A 31 -8.42 -27.40 24.51
N LEU A 32 -8.91 -28.20 25.47
CA LEU A 32 -8.18 -29.33 26.06
C LEU A 32 -7.95 -30.46 25.05
N ASP A 33 -8.79 -30.54 24.01
CA ASP A 33 -8.61 -31.45 22.89
C ASP A 33 -7.74 -30.75 21.84
N GLY A 34 -6.45 -31.06 21.82
CA GLY A 34 -5.36 -30.33 21.15
C GLY A 34 -5.41 -30.21 19.61
N ASN A 35 -6.59 -30.07 19.00
CA ASN A 35 -6.72 -29.97 17.55
C ASN A 35 -7.73 -28.92 17.04
N LYS A 36 -8.24 -28.03 17.90
CA LYS A 36 -8.99 -26.84 17.44
C LYS A 36 -8.57 -25.61 18.24
N SER A 37 -7.87 -24.69 17.58
CA SER A 37 -7.74 -23.32 18.08
C SER A 37 -9.14 -22.74 18.28
N ALA A 38 -9.33 -21.98 19.36
CA ALA A 38 -10.60 -21.27 19.58
C ALA A 38 -10.89 -20.40 18.36
N SER A 39 -12.16 -20.32 17.97
CA SER A 39 -12.54 -19.47 16.85
C SER A 39 -12.16 -18.01 17.15
N LYS A 40 -11.93 -17.23 16.10
CA LYS A 40 -11.69 -15.78 16.24
C LYS A 40 -12.84 -15.10 17.00
N GLU A 41 -14.08 -15.51 16.72
CA GLU A 41 -15.28 -15.01 17.38
C GLU A 41 -15.30 -15.33 18.88
N ASP A 42 -14.96 -16.56 19.27
CA ASP A 42 -14.88 -16.95 20.69
C ASP A 42 -13.81 -16.15 21.44
N THR A 43 -12.68 -15.90 20.77
CA THR A 43 -11.57 -15.12 21.33
C THR A 43 -11.97 -13.67 21.55
N ASP A 44 -12.63 -13.06 20.56
CA ASP A 44 -13.14 -11.70 20.63
C ASP A 44 -14.24 -11.56 21.69
N ALA A 45 -15.13 -12.55 21.81
CA ALA A 45 -16.17 -12.58 22.84
C ALA A 45 -15.58 -12.69 24.25
N LEU A 46 -14.53 -13.49 24.44
CA LEU A 46 -13.85 -13.61 25.72
C LEU A 46 -13.10 -12.32 26.09
N LEU A 47 -12.44 -11.68 25.13
CA LEU A 47 -11.81 -10.37 25.33
C LEU A 47 -12.87 -9.32 25.71
N GLN A 48 -14.01 -9.30 25.03
CA GLN A 48 -15.10 -8.38 25.35
C GLN A 48 -15.60 -8.59 26.80
N LYS A 49 -15.79 -9.84 27.21
CA LYS A 49 -16.21 -10.18 28.57
C LYS A 49 -15.22 -9.72 29.64
N GLN A 50 -13.91 -9.80 29.35
CA GLN A 50 -12.87 -9.29 30.24
C GLN A 50 -12.95 -7.78 30.37
N VAL A 51 -13.09 -7.06 29.26
CA VAL A 51 -13.27 -5.61 29.23
C VAL A 51 -14.52 -5.20 30.02
N ASP A 52 -15.65 -5.89 29.84
CA ASP A 52 -16.88 -5.60 30.58
C ASP A 52 -16.70 -5.81 32.09
N GLY A 53 -15.98 -6.85 32.50
CA GLY A 53 -15.60 -7.07 33.90
C GLY A 53 -14.74 -5.94 34.49
N MET A 54 -13.78 -5.43 33.72
CA MET A 54 -12.97 -4.27 34.14
C MET A 54 -13.82 -3.01 34.33
N LEU A 55 -14.78 -2.77 33.43
CA LEU A 55 -15.66 -1.62 33.53
C LEU A 55 -16.56 -1.65 34.76
N LEU A 56 -17.07 -2.82 35.14
CA LEU A 56 -17.83 -3.00 36.38
C LEU A 56 -16.97 -2.67 37.61
N LEU A 57 -15.72 -3.11 37.62
CA LEU A 57 -14.80 -2.86 38.74
C LEU A 57 -14.45 -1.38 38.93
N VAL A 58 -14.37 -0.64 37.83
CA VAL A 58 -14.11 0.80 37.88
C VAL A 58 -15.30 1.58 38.47
N GLN A 59 -16.50 1.04 38.32
CA GLN A 59 -17.75 1.60 38.86
C GLN A 59 -18.19 0.92 40.17
N ASP A 60 -17.32 0.12 40.79
CA ASP A 60 -17.66 -0.64 42.00
C ASP A 60 -18.12 0.27 43.13
N THR A 61 -19.03 -0.20 43.99
CA THR A 61 -19.50 0.56 45.15
C THR A 61 -18.40 0.80 46.18
N SER A 62 -17.46 -0.14 46.34
CA SER A 62 -16.34 -0.04 47.28
C SER A 62 -15.19 0.80 46.71
N PRO A 63 -14.76 1.90 47.38
CA PRO A 63 -13.62 2.69 46.95
C PRO A 63 -12.33 1.89 46.81
N ALA A 64 -12.09 0.91 47.69
CA ALA A 64 -10.88 0.08 47.66
C ALA A 64 -10.81 -0.78 46.39
N THR A 65 -11.96 -1.30 45.92
CA THR A 65 -12.04 -2.06 44.67
C THR A 65 -11.80 -1.16 43.47
N ARG A 66 -12.37 0.06 43.46
CA ARG A 66 -12.11 1.05 42.39
C ARG A 66 -10.63 1.43 42.30
N VAL A 67 -9.95 1.62 43.44
CA VAL A 67 -8.50 1.90 43.47
C VAL A 67 -7.71 0.76 42.83
N VAL A 68 -8.02 -0.50 43.16
CA VAL A 68 -7.39 -1.67 42.53
C VAL A 68 -7.67 -1.71 41.03
N ALA A 69 -8.89 -1.37 40.60
CA ALA A 69 -9.25 -1.34 39.19
C ALA A 69 -8.42 -0.32 38.40
N VAL A 70 -8.28 0.91 38.91
CA VAL A 70 -7.47 1.96 38.26
C VAL A 70 -6.00 1.57 38.18
N HIS A 71 -5.42 1.06 39.27
CA HIS A 71 -4.03 0.58 39.27
C HIS A 71 -3.82 -0.61 38.33
N GLY A 72 -4.80 -1.52 38.27
CA GLY A 72 -4.81 -2.64 37.35
C GLY A 72 -4.82 -2.19 35.89
N LEU A 73 -5.67 -1.22 35.56
CA LEU A 73 -5.77 -0.65 34.22
C LEU A 73 -4.49 0.06 33.78
N ALA A 74 -3.83 0.81 34.68
CA ALA A 74 -2.54 1.45 34.37
C ALA A 74 -1.48 0.42 33.95
N LYS A 75 -1.48 -0.77 34.55
CA LYS A 75 -0.59 -1.88 34.15
C LYS A 75 -0.91 -2.46 32.77
N LEU A 76 -2.11 -2.20 32.24
CA LEU A 76 -2.52 -2.63 30.91
C LEU A 76 -2.13 -1.65 29.80
N ALA A 77 -1.56 -0.48 30.13
CA ALA A 77 -1.12 0.51 29.13
C ALA A 77 -0.29 -0.07 27.97
N PRO A 78 0.63 -1.06 28.17
CA PRO A 78 1.36 -1.67 27.08
C PRO A 78 0.49 -2.34 26.00
N TYR A 79 -0.73 -2.76 26.33
CA TYR A 79 -1.66 -3.39 25.36
C TYR A 79 -2.20 -2.42 24.32
N LEU A 80 -2.03 -1.11 24.50
CA LEU A 80 -2.20 -0.13 23.43
C LEU A 80 -1.30 -0.45 22.23
N ASN A 81 -0.15 -1.09 22.49
CA ASN A 81 0.87 -1.44 21.51
C ASN A 81 0.99 -2.96 21.27
N ASP A 82 -0.05 -3.73 21.57
CA ASP A 82 -0.07 -5.18 21.33
C ASP A 82 0.11 -5.51 19.84
N LYS A 83 0.71 -6.68 19.53
CA LYS A 83 0.88 -7.14 18.15
C LYS A 83 -0.47 -7.42 17.47
N GLN A 84 -1.45 -7.92 18.23
CA GLN A 84 -2.78 -8.25 17.73
C GLN A 84 -3.69 -7.01 17.69
N GLU A 85 -4.25 -6.71 16.51
CA GLU A 85 -5.17 -5.58 16.32
C GLU A 85 -6.40 -5.67 17.23
N THR A 86 -6.96 -6.86 17.42
CA THR A 86 -8.15 -7.08 18.25
C THR A 86 -7.92 -6.70 19.71
N VAL A 87 -6.71 -6.98 20.23
CA VAL A 87 -6.30 -6.57 21.58
C VAL A 87 -6.16 -5.05 21.67
N ARG A 88 -5.47 -4.42 20.70
CA ARG A 88 -5.38 -2.95 20.63
C ARG A 88 -6.75 -2.29 20.57
N ALA A 89 -7.65 -2.82 19.74
CA ALA A 89 -9.02 -2.31 19.59
C ALA A 89 -9.85 -2.50 20.86
N ALA A 90 -9.70 -3.63 21.57
CA ALA A 90 -10.34 -3.86 22.86
C ALA A 90 -9.85 -2.86 23.92
N PHE A 91 -8.54 -2.62 23.99
CA PHE A 91 -7.96 -1.65 24.91
C PHE A 91 -8.42 -0.20 24.60
N CYS A 92 -8.45 0.21 23.33
CA CYS A 92 -8.93 1.55 22.97
C CYS A 92 -10.43 1.74 23.31
N ARG A 93 -11.26 0.70 23.15
CA ARG A 93 -12.66 0.73 23.58
C ARG A 93 -12.80 0.83 25.11
N LEU A 94 -11.94 0.16 25.85
CA LEU A 94 -11.86 0.29 27.31
C LEU A 94 -11.55 1.74 27.72
N LEU A 95 -10.57 2.40 27.08
CA LEU A 95 -10.28 3.83 27.32
C LEU A 95 -11.48 4.73 27.05
N VAL A 96 -12.21 4.52 25.96
CA VAL A 96 -13.43 5.29 25.64
C VAL A 96 -14.49 5.14 26.73
N ARG A 97 -14.63 3.93 27.27
CA ARG A 97 -15.57 3.66 28.36
C ARG A 97 -15.10 4.29 29.67
N ILE A 98 -13.80 4.26 29.97
CA ILE A 98 -13.22 4.96 31.13
C ILE A 98 -13.48 6.47 31.06
N LYS A 99 -13.29 7.09 29.89
CA LYS A 99 -13.59 8.51 29.65
C LYS A 99 -15.04 8.90 30.01
N SER A 100 -15.99 7.96 29.94
CA SER A 100 -17.39 8.23 30.27
C SER A 100 -17.70 8.20 31.77
N ILE A 101 -16.74 7.77 32.60
CA ILE A 101 -16.88 7.66 34.05
C ILE A 101 -16.48 8.97 34.69
N ARG A 102 -17.34 9.48 35.58
CA ARG A 102 -17.11 10.75 36.27
C ARG A 102 -15.84 10.67 37.14
N ASN A 103 -15.04 11.74 37.12
CA ASN A 103 -13.78 11.87 37.86
C ASN A 103 -12.71 10.84 37.48
N MET A 104 -12.76 10.31 36.26
CA MET A 104 -11.71 9.46 35.73
C MET A 104 -11.20 10.00 34.41
N HIS A 105 -9.88 9.99 34.28
CA HIS A 105 -9.22 10.44 33.07
C HIS A 105 -8.51 9.27 32.42
N PHE A 106 -8.81 9.03 31.14
CA PHE A 106 -8.15 7.97 30.39
C PHE A 106 -6.63 8.22 30.29
N TYR A 107 -6.19 9.49 30.35
CA TYR A 107 -4.79 9.88 30.29
C TYR A 107 -3.99 9.53 31.55
N ASP A 108 -4.65 9.21 32.67
CA ASP A 108 -4.00 8.62 33.85
C ASP A 108 -3.61 7.15 33.63
N ILE A 109 -4.16 6.51 32.57
CA ILE A 109 -3.93 5.11 32.22
C ILE A 109 -3.07 5.01 30.96
N ALA A 110 -3.43 5.76 29.91
CA ALA A 110 -2.72 5.77 28.63
C ALA A 110 -2.43 7.23 28.23
N PRO A 111 -1.15 7.66 28.24
CA PRO A 111 -0.78 9.04 27.91
C PRO A 111 -1.33 9.48 26.55
N VAL A 112 -1.64 10.78 26.43
CA VAL A 112 -2.21 11.38 25.22
C VAL A 112 -1.31 11.10 24.00
N ASP A 113 0.00 11.31 24.13
CA ASP A 113 0.98 11.08 23.05
C ASP A 113 0.99 9.61 22.59
N SER A 114 0.87 8.67 23.53
CA SER A 114 0.79 7.25 23.20
C SER A 114 -0.48 6.93 22.41
N CYS A 115 -1.60 7.57 22.74
CA CYS A 115 -2.85 7.42 22.00
C CYS A 115 -2.75 8.02 20.59
N PHE A 116 -2.13 9.20 20.43
CA PHE A 116 -1.95 9.81 19.11
C PHE A 116 -0.95 9.06 18.24
N LEU A 117 0.16 8.59 18.81
CA LEU A 117 1.09 7.70 18.11
C LEU A 117 0.36 6.46 17.61
N ARG A 118 -0.46 5.84 18.47
CA ARG A 118 -1.28 4.69 18.09
C ARG A 118 -2.30 5.03 17.01
N LEU A 119 -2.94 6.21 17.07
CA LEU A 119 -3.85 6.67 16.02
C LEU A 119 -3.17 6.73 14.65
N VAL A 120 -1.93 7.24 14.60
CA VAL A 120 -1.14 7.31 13.35
C VAL A 120 -0.75 5.91 12.86
N MET A 121 -0.21 5.07 13.74
CA MET A 121 0.22 3.71 13.37
C MET A 121 -0.94 2.84 12.86
N ASP A 122 -2.14 3.01 13.41
CA ASP A 122 -3.35 2.27 13.04
C ASP A 122 -4.32 3.09 12.17
N ALA A 123 -3.84 4.11 11.44
CA ALA A 123 -4.69 5.00 10.63
C ALA A 123 -5.61 4.26 9.66
N ALA A 124 -5.14 3.14 9.08
CA ALA A 124 -5.87 2.27 8.16
C ALA A 124 -6.67 1.13 8.86
N ARG A 125 -6.70 1.08 10.20
CA ARG A 125 -7.44 0.08 10.99
C ARG A 125 -8.59 0.75 11.76
N PRO A 126 -9.80 0.83 11.18
CA PRO A 126 -10.92 1.56 11.78
C PRO A 126 -11.35 1.04 13.16
N SER A 127 -11.11 -0.23 13.47
CA SER A 127 -11.38 -0.87 14.77
C SER A 127 -10.60 -0.21 15.92
N VAL A 128 -9.40 0.34 15.64
CA VAL A 128 -8.51 1.01 16.59
C VAL A 128 -8.64 2.52 16.47
N ALA A 129 -8.58 3.06 15.25
CA ALA A 129 -8.59 4.49 15.00
C ALA A 129 -9.88 5.17 15.48
N LYS A 130 -11.05 4.57 15.23
CA LYS A 130 -12.35 5.17 15.61
C LYS A 130 -12.48 5.37 17.13
N PRO A 131 -12.23 4.36 18.00
CA PRO A 131 -12.21 4.58 19.44
C PRO A 131 -11.27 5.70 19.88
N ILE A 132 -10.05 5.78 19.31
CA ILE A 132 -9.10 6.84 19.67
C ILE A 132 -9.61 8.21 19.22
N THR A 133 -10.16 8.35 18.01
CA THR A 133 -10.82 9.59 17.58
C THR A 133 -11.94 9.99 18.54
N ASN A 134 -12.75 9.04 19.02
CA ASN A 134 -13.79 9.32 20.00
C ASN A 134 -13.24 9.79 21.36
N LEU A 135 -12.05 9.35 21.78
CA LEU A 135 -11.38 9.85 22.99
C LEU A 135 -11.13 11.35 22.91
N PHE A 136 -10.80 11.87 21.74
CA PHE A 136 -10.41 13.28 21.57
C PHE A 136 -11.48 14.16 20.92
N LEU A 137 -12.60 13.57 20.48
CA LEU A 137 -13.65 14.26 19.70
C LEU A 137 -14.12 15.57 20.32
N ARG A 138 -14.44 15.58 21.62
CA ARG A 138 -14.96 16.77 22.30
C ARG A 138 -13.91 17.87 22.49
N SER A 139 -12.63 17.51 22.48
CA SER A 139 -11.52 18.46 22.68
C SER A 139 -11.19 19.20 21.39
N TYR A 140 -11.17 18.48 20.27
CA TYR A 140 -10.70 19.02 18.98
C TYR A 140 -11.80 19.17 17.92
N PHE A 141 -13.00 18.65 18.15
CA PHE A 141 -14.18 18.91 17.31
C PHE A 141 -15.40 19.32 18.17
N PRO A 142 -15.33 20.46 18.89
CA PRO A 142 -16.36 20.87 19.83
C PRO A 142 -17.58 21.48 19.09
N GLN A 143 -18.50 20.63 18.62
CA GLN A 143 -19.67 21.03 17.81
C GLN A 143 -20.59 22.09 18.44
N GLY A 144 -20.56 22.27 19.75
CA GLY A 144 -21.34 23.29 20.47
C GLY A 144 -20.57 24.56 20.83
N ALA A 145 -19.29 24.66 20.50
CA ALA A 145 -18.48 25.86 20.77
C ALA A 145 -18.64 26.90 19.65
N SER A 146 -18.21 28.14 19.92
CA SER A 146 -18.14 29.21 18.92
C SER A 146 -17.23 28.83 17.74
N ASP A 147 -17.41 29.52 16.62
CA ASP A 147 -16.63 29.28 15.41
C ASP A 147 -15.12 29.48 15.65
N ASP A 148 -14.73 30.56 16.34
CA ASP A 148 -13.34 30.83 16.73
C ASP A 148 -12.75 29.72 17.62
N ALA A 149 -13.55 29.18 18.54
CA ALA A 149 -13.11 28.10 19.42
C ALA A 149 -12.92 26.79 18.64
N GLN A 150 -13.77 26.51 17.65
CA GLN A 150 -13.62 25.34 16.78
C GLN A 150 -12.34 25.43 15.93
N VAL A 151 -12.09 26.61 15.34
CA VAL A 151 -10.86 26.88 14.60
C VAL A 151 -9.66 26.75 15.52
N ALA A 152 -9.61 27.46 16.65
CA ALA A 152 -8.48 27.45 17.57
C ALA A 152 -8.13 26.04 18.08
N ARG A 153 -9.13 25.20 18.41
CA ARG A 153 -8.91 23.80 18.79
C ARG A 153 -8.35 22.97 17.65
N THR A 154 -8.77 23.25 16.42
CA THR A 154 -8.23 22.58 15.24
C THR A 154 -6.76 22.93 15.02
N LEU A 155 -6.43 24.23 15.12
CA LEU A 155 -5.06 24.71 14.95
C LEU A 155 -4.12 24.12 16.02
N SER A 156 -4.50 24.13 17.30
CA SER A 156 -3.69 23.54 18.38
C SER A 156 -3.39 22.05 18.12
N LEU A 157 -4.36 21.25 17.63
CA LEU A 157 -4.07 19.85 17.28
C LEU A 157 -3.12 19.72 16.09
N ILE A 158 -3.24 20.60 15.09
CA ILE A 158 -2.35 20.62 13.92
C ILE A 158 -0.92 20.99 14.33
N GLU A 159 -0.77 21.99 15.20
CA GLU A 159 0.53 22.47 15.69
C GLU A 159 1.21 21.43 16.59
N GLU A 160 0.47 20.84 17.54
CA GLU A 160 1.02 19.88 18.51
C GLU A 160 1.25 18.49 17.89
N HIS A 161 0.35 18.04 17.01
CA HIS A 161 0.36 16.68 16.46
C HIS A 161 -0.07 16.64 14.98
N PRO A 162 0.70 17.21 14.04
CA PRO A 162 0.28 17.42 12.66
C PRO A 162 -0.16 16.13 11.94
N VAL A 163 0.59 15.04 12.09
CA VAL A 163 0.26 13.75 11.44
C VAL A 163 -0.99 13.12 12.07
N ALA A 164 -1.12 13.18 13.40
CA ALA A 164 -2.27 12.62 14.10
C ALA A 164 -3.55 13.43 13.84
N SER A 165 -3.44 14.75 13.68
CA SER A 165 -4.56 15.65 13.36
C SER A 165 -5.29 15.21 12.09
N ARG A 166 -4.53 14.88 11.04
CA ARG A 166 -5.06 14.41 9.75
C ARG A 166 -5.86 13.12 9.91
N VAL A 167 -5.29 12.14 10.61
CA VAL A 167 -5.98 10.86 10.87
C VAL A 167 -7.22 11.08 11.74
N PHE A 168 -7.12 11.93 12.76
CA PHE A 168 -8.24 12.29 13.62
C PHE A 168 -9.42 12.84 12.81
N TYR A 169 -9.18 13.88 11.99
CA TYR A 169 -10.23 14.54 11.21
C TYR A 169 -10.82 13.65 10.10
N ARG A 170 -10.02 12.76 9.51
CA ARG A 170 -10.53 11.73 8.59
C ARG A 170 -11.59 10.82 9.21
N HIS A 171 -11.52 10.57 10.53
CA HIS A 171 -12.43 9.68 11.25
C HIS A 171 -13.57 10.42 11.99
N VAL A 172 -13.57 11.76 12.06
CA VAL A 172 -14.60 12.55 12.78
C VAL A 172 -16.02 12.32 12.24
N VAL A 173 -16.16 12.06 10.93
CA VAL A 173 -17.45 11.78 10.27
C VAL A 173 -18.20 10.60 10.91
N HIS A 174 -17.50 9.68 11.58
CA HIS A 174 -18.13 8.54 12.25
C HIS A 174 -18.88 8.92 13.53
N PHE A 175 -18.68 10.13 14.05
CA PHE A 175 -19.25 10.61 15.31
C PHE A 175 -19.98 11.94 15.18
N SER A 176 -20.03 12.50 13.97
CA SER A 176 -20.55 13.84 13.70
C SER A 176 -21.40 13.85 12.44
N SER A 177 -22.29 14.83 12.32
CA SER A 177 -23.08 14.97 11.09
C SER A 177 -22.21 15.46 9.93
N VAL A 178 -22.61 15.12 8.70
CA VAL A 178 -21.98 15.68 7.47
C VAL A 178 -22.03 17.21 7.49
N GLY A 179 -23.12 17.80 7.99
CA GLY A 179 -23.26 19.26 8.12
C GLY A 179 -22.23 19.88 9.06
N ALA A 180 -21.92 19.24 10.19
CA ALA A 180 -20.88 19.71 11.11
C ALA A 180 -19.49 19.66 10.45
N VAL A 181 -19.19 18.60 9.69
CA VAL A 181 -17.95 18.50 8.91
C VAL A 181 -17.87 19.61 7.87
N CYS A 182 -18.95 19.85 7.10
CA CYS A 182 -19.01 20.94 6.13
C CYS A 182 -18.80 22.31 6.77
N LYS A 183 -19.38 22.57 7.95
CA LYS A 183 -19.18 23.81 8.69
C LYS A 183 -17.71 24.03 9.02
N LEU A 184 -17.03 23.03 9.58
CA LEU A 184 -15.60 23.16 9.91
C LEU A 184 -14.74 23.39 8.66
N VAL A 185 -15.03 22.71 7.55
CA VAL A 185 -14.35 22.94 6.26
C VAL A 185 -14.42 24.42 5.85
N VAL A 186 -15.60 25.03 5.90
CA VAL A 186 -15.79 26.45 5.56
C VAL A 186 -14.97 27.36 6.49
N LEU A 187 -15.03 27.12 7.80
CA LEU A 187 -14.30 27.92 8.80
C LEU A 187 -12.78 27.85 8.58
N LEU A 188 -12.25 26.66 8.29
CA LEU A 188 -10.83 26.46 8.06
C LEU A 188 -10.35 27.08 6.75
N LEU A 189 -11.12 26.96 5.66
CA LEU A 189 -10.78 27.63 4.40
C LEU A 189 -10.82 29.15 4.52
N HIS A 190 -11.79 29.69 5.26
CA HIS A 190 -11.83 31.11 5.58
C HIS A 190 -10.58 31.54 6.36
N PHE A 191 -10.21 30.80 7.41
CA PHE A 191 -9.01 31.07 8.18
C PHE A 191 -7.75 31.13 7.30
N VAL A 192 -7.51 30.13 6.44
CA VAL A 192 -6.31 30.09 5.57
C VAL A 192 -6.30 31.26 4.58
N SER A 193 -7.46 31.62 4.02
CA SER A 193 -7.54 32.74 3.07
C SER A 193 -7.17 34.09 3.69
N CYS A 194 -7.21 34.22 5.01
CA CYS A 194 -6.87 35.46 5.73
C CYS A 194 -5.40 35.57 6.17
N GLN A 195 -4.57 34.53 6.01
CA GLN A 195 -3.21 34.45 6.61
C GLN A 195 -2.09 35.20 5.85
N GLY A 196 -2.34 35.78 4.67
CA GLY A 196 -1.39 36.71 4.04
C GLY A 196 -0.03 36.17 3.58
N GLY A 197 0.14 34.86 3.36
CA GLY A 197 1.25 34.28 2.59
C GLY A 197 2.62 34.09 3.26
N SER A 198 3.05 34.89 4.26
CA SER A 198 4.45 34.82 4.75
C SER A 198 4.69 34.22 6.14
N ASP A 199 3.75 34.31 7.09
CA ASP A 199 4.13 34.12 8.51
C ASP A 199 3.79 32.74 9.10
N ASN A 200 2.98 31.91 8.43
CA ASN A 200 2.64 30.58 8.95
C ASN A 200 2.30 29.54 7.86
N SER A 201 3.25 29.29 6.95
CA SER A 201 3.07 28.32 5.85
C SER A 201 2.83 26.89 6.33
N ASP A 202 3.43 26.49 7.45
CA ASP A 202 3.31 25.14 8.00
C ASP A 202 1.91 24.89 8.58
N LEU A 203 1.36 25.88 9.30
CA LEU A 203 -0.03 25.81 9.77
C LEU A 203 -1.00 25.85 8.59
N ALA A 204 -0.80 26.74 7.62
CA ALA A 204 -1.64 26.80 6.42
C ALA A 204 -1.63 25.45 5.68
N ASN A 205 -0.46 24.83 5.54
CA ASN A 205 -0.31 23.49 5.00
C ASN A 205 -1.10 22.45 5.80
N GLY A 206 -0.92 22.43 7.13
CA GLY A 206 -1.64 21.52 8.01
C GLY A 206 -3.16 21.68 7.91
N VAL A 207 -3.66 22.92 7.89
CA VAL A 207 -5.09 23.23 7.77
C VAL A 207 -5.65 22.76 6.44
N VAL A 208 -4.98 23.08 5.33
CA VAL A 208 -5.45 22.66 3.99
C VAL A 208 -5.53 21.13 3.91
N TRP A 209 -4.54 20.39 4.40
CA TRP A 209 -4.58 18.92 4.38
C TRP A 209 -5.62 18.32 5.34
N VAL A 210 -5.89 18.97 6.48
CA VAL A 210 -7.04 18.60 7.32
C VAL A 210 -8.36 18.82 6.58
N VAL A 211 -8.51 19.92 5.83
CA VAL A 211 -9.70 20.16 5.00
C VAL A 211 -9.85 19.08 3.93
N VAL A 212 -8.77 18.66 3.28
CA VAL A 212 -8.77 17.52 2.34
C VAL A 212 -9.29 16.26 3.04
N ASP A 213 -8.74 15.89 4.20
CA ASP A 213 -9.14 14.70 4.95
C ASP A 213 -10.62 14.75 5.41
N LEU A 214 -11.11 15.93 5.80
CA LEU A 214 -12.52 16.15 6.12
C LEU A 214 -13.42 15.94 4.90
N LEU A 215 -13.11 16.59 3.78
CA LEU A 215 -13.89 16.50 2.55
C LEU A 215 -13.88 15.09 1.95
N GLU A 216 -12.73 14.42 1.95
CA GLU A 216 -12.60 13.04 1.52
C GLU A 216 -13.48 12.10 2.34
N SER A 217 -13.49 12.27 3.67
CA SER A 217 -14.29 11.44 4.60
C SER A 217 -15.80 11.49 4.34
N ILE A 218 -16.31 12.63 3.84
CA ILE A 218 -17.74 12.82 3.53
C ILE A 218 -18.05 12.74 2.04
N GLN A 219 -17.06 12.56 1.16
CA GLN A 219 -17.24 12.72 -0.29
C GLN A 219 -18.32 11.80 -0.87
N LYS A 220 -18.31 10.50 -0.51
CA LYS A 220 -19.31 9.53 -0.97
C LYS A 220 -20.74 9.92 -0.55
N PRO A 221 -21.06 10.09 0.75
CA PRO A 221 -22.40 10.50 1.16
C PRO A 221 -22.77 11.89 0.63
N LEU A 222 -21.84 12.85 0.65
CA LEU A 222 -22.09 14.22 0.19
C LEU A 222 -22.47 14.24 -1.29
N MET A 223 -21.81 13.49 -2.17
CA MET A 223 -22.06 13.57 -3.61
C MET A 223 -23.20 12.65 -4.10
N HIS A 224 -23.36 11.46 -3.52
CA HIS A 224 -24.26 10.44 -4.07
C HIS A 224 -25.61 10.34 -3.36
N SER A 225 -25.75 10.90 -2.16
CA SER A 225 -27.00 10.82 -1.41
C SER A 225 -27.81 12.11 -1.52
N LYS A 226 -29.08 11.98 -1.92
CA LYS A 226 -30.04 13.10 -1.92
C LYS A 226 -30.25 13.69 -0.51
N ARG A 227 -30.05 12.89 0.54
CA ARG A 227 -30.18 13.30 1.95
C ARG A 227 -29.28 14.49 2.32
N TYR A 228 -28.14 14.63 1.66
CA TYR A 228 -27.16 15.67 1.95
C TYR A 228 -27.15 16.79 0.90
N ALA A 229 -28.26 16.98 0.18
CA ALA A 229 -28.38 18.06 -0.81
C ALA A 229 -28.17 19.44 -0.20
N ASP A 230 -28.68 19.69 1.00
CA ASP A 230 -28.51 20.98 1.67
C ASP A 230 -27.06 21.20 2.13
N CYS A 231 -26.35 20.13 2.53
CA CYS A 231 -24.92 20.23 2.81
C CYS A 231 -24.11 20.55 1.55
N ARG A 232 -24.48 20.00 0.40
CA ARG A 232 -23.85 20.35 -0.88
C ARG A 232 -24.07 21.82 -1.23
N ARG A 233 -25.32 22.29 -1.13
CA ARG A 233 -25.68 23.71 -1.38
C ARG A 233 -24.91 24.62 -0.42
N PHE A 234 -24.90 24.28 0.87
CA PHE A 234 -24.13 25.02 1.87
C PHE A 234 -22.65 25.16 1.49
N ILE A 235 -21.99 24.09 1.03
CA ILE A 235 -20.60 24.19 0.55
C ILE A 235 -20.50 25.08 -0.70
N GLN A 236 -21.43 24.97 -1.66
CA GLN A 236 -21.45 25.83 -2.85
C GLN A 236 -21.60 27.31 -2.51
N ASP A 237 -22.44 27.61 -1.53
CA ASP A 237 -22.78 28.99 -1.14
C ASP A 237 -21.68 29.62 -0.28
N GLN A 238 -20.98 28.83 0.54
CA GLN A 238 -20.03 29.34 1.53
C GLN A 238 -18.55 29.24 1.11
N VAL A 239 -18.22 28.33 0.20
CA VAL A 239 -16.86 28.19 -0.34
C VAL A 239 -16.76 28.98 -1.65
N HIS A 240 -16.46 30.28 -1.53
CA HIS A 240 -16.33 31.15 -2.69
C HIS A 240 -15.05 30.85 -3.49
N PRO A 241 -15.12 30.80 -4.84
CA PRO A 241 -13.96 30.60 -5.69
C PRO A 241 -12.82 31.59 -5.40
N ASP A 242 -13.14 32.87 -5.20
CA ASP A 242 -12.16 33.93 -4.94
C ASP A 242 -11.25 33.60 -3.76
N ARG A 243 -11.77 32.99 -2.68
CA ARG A 243 -10.96 32.58 -1.53
C ARG A 243 -9.93 31.53 -1.90
N LEU A 244 -10.31 30.56 -2.74
CA LEU A 244 -9.40 29.51 -3.20
C LEU A 244 -8.35 30.08 -4.17
N HIS A 245 -8.72 31.04 -5.02
CA HIS A 245 -7.77 31.78 -5.84
C HIS A 245 -6.77 32.56 -4.97
N THR A 246 -7.23 33.26 -3.93
CA THR A 246 -6.37 33.94 -2.96
C THR A 246 -5.40 32.97 -2.30
N ILE A 247 -5.86 31.80 -1.83
CA ILE A 247 -4.96 30.80 -1.23
C ILE A 247 -3.89 30.34 -2.23
N LEU A 248 -4.29 30.02 -3.47
CA LEU A 248 -3.34 29.60 -4.52
C LEU A 248 -2.32 30.70 -4.88
N GLU A 249 -2.68 31.99 -4.74
CA GLU A 249 -1.81 33.13 -5.02
C GLU A 249 -0.88 33.45 -3.85
N SER A 250 -1.45 33.65 -2.66
CA SER A 250 -0.73 33.97 -1.43
C SER A 250 0.27 32.89 -1.06
N PHE A 251 -0.02 31.62 -1.38
CA PHE A 251 0.86 30.49 -1.09
C PHE A 251 1.55 29.91 -2.33
N SER A 252 1.63 30.65 -3.43
CA SER A 252 2.24 30.18 -4.69
C SER A 252 3.69 29.67 -4.54
N ALA A 253 4.45 30.21 -3.57
CA ALA A 253 5.81 29.77 -3.23
C ALA A 253 5.86 28.50 -2.36
N TYR A 254 4.73 27.96 -1.92
CA TYR A 254 4.63 26.81 -1.01
C TYR A 254 3.90 25.64 -1.69
N PRO A 255 4.62 24.76 -2.42
CA PRO A 255 4.03 23.74 -3.27
C PRO A 255 3.04 22.79 -2.56
N SER A 256 3.26 22.51 -1.28
CA SER A 256 2.38 21.62 -0.50
C SER A 256 1.01 22.24 -0.21
N VAL A 257 0.96 23.56 0.05
CA VAL A 257 -0.30 24.30 0.25
C VAL A 257 -1.06 24.40 -1.06
N VAL A 258 -0.36 24.73 -2.15
CA VAL A 258 -0.94 24.79 -3.50
C VAL A 258 -1.49 23.42 -3.89
N ALA A 259 -0.71 22.35 -3.72
CA ALA A 259 -1.16 20.99 -3.97
C ALA A 259 -2.42 20.65 -3.15
N GLY A 260 -2.37 20.83 -1.83
CA GLY A 260 -3.52 20.58 -0.97
C GLY A 260 -4.77 21.38 -1.38
N THR A 261 -4.61 22.61 -1.85
CA THR A 261 -5.73 23.44 -2.34
C THR A 261 -6.37 22.85 -3.61
N TRP A 262 -5.57 22.30 -4.52
CA TRP A 262 -6.10 21.55 -5.67
C TRP A 262 -6.82 20.26 -5.25
N HIS A 263 -6.33 19.56 -4.23
CA HIS A 263 -7.08 18.44 -3.64
C HIS A 263 -8.42 18.92 -3.06
N VAL A 264 -8.45 20.04 -2.32
CA VAL A 264 -9.72 20.64 -1.85
C VAL A 264 -10.68 20.89 -3.03
N ILE A 265 -10.21 21.55 -4.10
CA ILE A 265 -11.02 21.86 -5.29
C ILE A 265 -11.60 20.57 -5.91
N SER A 266 -10.85 19.47 -5.95
CA SER A 266 -11.30 18.19 -6.52
C SER A 266 -12.50 17.58 -5.76
N HIS A 267 -12.65 17.92 -4.47
CA HIS A 267 -13.75 17.48 -3.63
C HIS A 267 -14.98 18.40 -3.70
N LEU A 268 -14.87 19.60 -4.27
CA LEU A 268 -15.97 20.54 -4.39
C LEU A 268 -16.94 20.18 -5.53
N PRO A 269 -18.16 20.73 -5.52
CA PRO A 269 -19.14 20.49 -6.58
C PRO A 269 -18.67 20.94 -7.97
N THR A 270 -19.03 20.17 -8.99
CA THR A 270 -18.57 20.37 -10.38
C THR A 270 -19.05 21.67 -11.02
N SER A 271 -20.05 22.35 -10.43
CA SER A 271 -20.49 23.68 -10.84
C SER A 271 -19.39 24.74 -10.77
N MET A 272 -18.31 24.51 -10.02
CA MET A 272 -17.17 25.43 -9.93
C MET A 272 -16.11 25.22 -11.02
N LYS A 273 -16.27 24.23 -11.92
CA LYS A 273 -15.28 23.89 -12.95
C LYS A 273 -14.77 25.10 -13.73
N ASP A 274 -15.68 25.94 -14.22
CA ASP A 274 -15.33 27.04 -15.12
C ASP A 274 -14.48 28.12 -14.45
N GLN A 275 -14.50 28.19 -13.11
CA GLN A 275 -13.66 29.10 -12.33
C GLN A 275 -12.19 28.63 -12.27
N PHE A 276 -11.94 27.32 -12.36
CA PHE A 276 -10.62 26.74 -12.11
C PHE A 276 -10.00 26.05 -13.32
N VAL A 277 -10.76 25.72 -14.36
CA VAL A 277 -10.26 24.90 -15.49
C VAL A 277 -9.08 25.55 -16.22
N LEU A 278 -9.11 26.86 -16.47
CA LEU A 278 -7.98 27.55 -17.12
C LEU A 278 -6.74 27.52 -16.22
N ARG A 279 -6.90 27.77 -14.91
CA ARG A 279 -5.79 27.71 -13.95
C ARG A 279 -5.21 26.30 -13.82
N ALA A 280 -6.04 25.26 -13.96
CA ALA A 280 -5.61 23.87 -13.97
C ALA A 280 -4.76 23.55 -15.22
N LEU A 281 -5.21 24.01 -16.39
CA LEU A 281 -4.47 23.87 -17.64
C LEU A 281 -3.14 24.63 -17.61
N ASP A 282 -3.13 25.86 -17.07
CA ASP A 282 -1.90 26.66 -16.89
C ASP A 282 -0.93 26.01 -15.92
N ALA A 283 -1.43 25.40 -14.84
CA ALA A 283 -0.59 24.62 -13.93
C ALA A 283 0.02 23.42 -14.68
N MET A 284 -0.80 22.63 -15.38
CA MET A 284 -0.35 21.47 -16.19
C MET A 284 0.69 21.82 -17.25
N ALA A 285 0.51 22.96 -17.93
CA ALA A 285 1.44 23.42 -18.97
C ALA A 285 2.86 23.70 -18.44
N LYS A 286 3.00 23.93 -17.13
CA LYS A 286 4.28 24.19 -16.46
C LYS A 286 4.90 22.95 -15.80
N PHE A 287 4.24 21.79 -15.86
CA PHE A 287 4.80 20.59 -15.24
C PHE A 287 6.01 20.08 -15.99
N GLU A 288 6.96 19.58 -15.21
CA GLU A 288 8.13 18.84 -15.61
C GLU A 288 8.18 17.53 -14.81
N CYS A 289 9.06 16.60 -15.19
CA CYS A 289 9.21 15.31 -14.50
C CYS A 289 9.62 15.44 -13.02
N SER A 290 10.27 16.55 -12.64
CA SER A 290 10.67 16.89 -11.26
C SER A 290 9.59 17.65 -10.47
N SER A 291 8.47 18.00 -11.11
CA SER A 291 7.42 18.80 -10.48
C SER A 291 6.72 18.05 -9.35
N ASN A 292 6.12 18.82 -8.43
CA ASN A 292 5.48 18.28 -7.24
C ASN A 292 4.35 17.28 -7.62
N LYS A 293 4.56 16.00 -7.29
CA LYS A 293 3.61 14.93 -7.58
C LYS A 293 2.24 15.13 -6.93
N LEU A 294 2.18 15.68 -5.71
CA LEU A 294 0.91 15.95 -5.03
C LEU A 294 0.10 17.00 -5.78
N LEU A 295 0.75 18.01 -6.35
CA LEU A 295 0.11 19.02 -7.19
C LEU A 295 -0.47 18.38 -8.45
N LEU A 296 0.31 17.54 -9.14
CA LEU A 296 -0.15 16.82 -10.33
C LEU A 296 -1.40 16.01 -10.03
N VAL A 297 -1.35 15.19 -8.97
CA VAL A 297 -2.48 14.35 -8.57
C VAL A 297 -3.72 15.19 -8.24
N GLY A 298 -3.56 16.32 -7.53
CA GLY A 298 -4.68 17.21 -7.21
C GLY A 298 -5.34 17.80 -8.46
N VAL A 299 -4.55 18.23 -9.44
CA VAL A 299 -5.06 18.76 -10.71
C VAL A 299 -5.73 17.66 -11.54
N LEU A 300 -5.11 16.48 -11.67
CA LEU A 300 -5.70 15.35 -12.39
C LEU A 300 -7.01 14.88 -11.75
N GLN A 301 -7.07 14.86 -10.41
CA GLN A 301 -8.31 14.58 -9.69
C GLN A 301 -9.41 15.59 -10.08
N CYS A 302 -9.10 16.88 -10.18
CA CYS A 302 -10.07 17.87 -10.64
C CYS A 302 -10.60 17.53 -12.04
N LEU A 303 -9.73 17.19 -13.01
CA LEU A 303 -10.15 16.82 -14.36
C LEU A 303 -11.06 15.59 -14.37
N VAL A 304 -10.70 14.55 -13.61
CA VAL A 304 -11.54 13.35 -13.44
C VAL A 304 -12.91 13.72 -12.90
N ARG A 305 -12.96 14.58 -11.89
CA ARG A 305 -14.19 14.98 -11.20
C ARG A 305 -15.07 15.89 -12.04
N TRP A 306 -14.47 16.71 -12.91
CA TRP A 306 -15.17 17.55 -13.87
C TRP A 306 -15.61 16.81 -15.14
N GLY A 307 -15.30 15.52 -15.27
CA GLY A 307 -15.63 14.71 -16.43
C GLY A 307 -14.73 14.94 -17.64
N GLU A 308 -13.57 15.57 -17.44
CA GLU A 308 -12.61 15.93 -18.50
C GLU A 308 -11.45 14.95 -18.68
N ALA A 309 -11.43 13.85 -17.91
CA ALA A 309 -10.35 12.88 -17.98
C ALA A 309 -10.17 12.26 -19.37
N LEU A 310 -11.26 11.89 -20.05
CA LEU A 310 -11.17 11.30 -21.40
C LEU A 310 -10.71 12.33 -22.43
N THR A 311 -11.24 13.56 -22.39
CA THR A 311 -10.77 14.67 -23.23
C THR A 311 -9.28 14.95 -23.03
N PHE A 312 -8.81 14.88 -21.78
CA PHE A 312 -7.41 15.05 -21.46
C PHE A 312 -6.57 13.87 -21.97
N VAL A 313 -7.05 12.64 -21.86
CA VAL A 313 -6.39 11.47 -22.46
C VAL A 313 -6.31 11.60 -23.97
N ASP A 314 -7.36 12.05 -24.65
CA ASP A 314 -7.35 12.33 -26.09
C ASP A 314 -6.31 13.41 -26.44
N SER A 315 -6.19 14.44 -25.60
CA SER A 315 -5.17 15.47 -25.77
C SER A 315 -3.74 14.92 -25.59
N LEU A 316 -3.53 14.01 -24.64
CA LEU A 316 -2.25 13.29 -24.47
C LEU A 316 -1.96 12.40 -25.68
N LEU A 317 -2.96 11.67 -26.15
CA LEU A 317 -2.90 10.83 -27.35
C LEU A 317 -2.56 11.66 -28.61
N ASP A 318 -2.98 12.92 -28.67
CA ASP A 318 -2.66 13.84 -29.76
C ASP A 318 -1.22 14.36 -29.70
N GLN A 319 -0.60 14.41 -28.51
CA GLN A 319 0.82 14.73 -28.39
C GLN A 319 1.72 13.61 -28.92
N LEU A 320 1.22 12.36 -28.97
CA LEU A 320 1.96 11.24 -29.53
C LEU A 320 2.04 11.26 -31.07
N ARG A 321 1.22 12.04 -31.76
CA ARG A 321 1.22 12.07 -33.24
C ARG A 321 2.61 12.46 -33.79
N PRO A 322 3.03 11.92 -34.96
CA PRO A 322 4.38 12.13 -35.50
C PRO A 322 4.84 13.59 -35.63
N LYS A 323 3.91 14.52 -35.88
CA LYS A 323 4.23 15.95 -36.02
C LYS A 323 4.54 16.66 -34.69
N ARG A 324 4.14 16.08 -33.55
CA ARG A 324 4.25 16.70 -32.22
C ARG A 324 5.16 15.94 -31.26
N ILE A 325 5.42 14.67 -31.52
CA ILE A 325 6.17 13.77 -30.62
C ILE A 325 7.54 14.31 -30.20
N HIS A 326 8.26 15.01 -31.10
CA HIS A 326 9.57 15.59 -30.78
C HIS A 326 9.54 16.70 -29.71
N ARG A 327 8.35 17.25 -29.38
CA ARG A 327 8.16 18.24 -28.32
C ARG A 327 7.51 17.66 -27.07
N THR A 328 7.16 16.37 -27.10
CA THR A 328 6.40 15.72 -26.04
C THR A 328 7.34 15.33 -24.91
N ASN A 329 7.04 15.77 -23.69
CA ASN A 329 7.74 15.30 -22.50
C ASN A 329 7.22 13.89 -22.15
N VAL A 330 7.92 12.88 -22.64
CA VAL A 330 7.55 11.46 -22.50
C VAL A 330 7.40 11.07 -21.02
N ALA A 331 8.34 11.50 -20.18
CA ALA A 331 8.29 11.22 -18.74
C ALA A 331 7.03 11.80 -18.10
N LEU A 332 6.70 13.06 -18.37
CA LEU A 332 5.48 13.69 -17.85
C LEU A 332 4.21 13.00 -18.35
N LEU A 333 4.16 12.65 -19.63
CA LEU A 333 3.03 11.90 -20.22
C LEU A 333 2.82 10.58 -19.48
N LEU A 334 3.89 9.82 -19.24
CA LEU A 334 3.82 8.55 -18.52
C LEU A 334 3.42 8.73 -17.05
N VAL A 335 3.89 9.79 -16.38
CA VAL A 335 3.45 10.11 -15.01
C VAL A 335 1.95 10.42 -15.01
N CYS A 336 1.47 11.24 -15.95
CA CYS A 336 0.06 11.57 -16.08
C CYS A 336 -0.80 10.32 -16.29
N LEU A 337 -0.42 9.44 -17.23
CA LEU A 337 -1.14 8.19 -17.48
C LEU A 337 -1.16 7.26 -16.26
N ASN A 338 -0.01 7.12 -15.59
CA ASN A 338 0.10 6.29 -14.38
C ASN A 338 -0.77 6.82 -13.24
N GLU A 339 -0.85 8.14 -13.03
CA GLU A 339 -1.72 8.70 -12.00
C GLU A 339 -3.20 8.68 -12.41
N LEU A 340 -3.54 8.97 -13.67
CA LEU A 340 -4.92 8.87 -14.17
C LEU A 340 -5.51 7.47 -14.03
N ALA A 341 -4.72 6.43 -14.31
CA ALA A 341 -5.12 5.04 -14.17
C ALA A 341 -5.51 4.64 -12.73
N LYS A 342 -5.02 5.39 -11.72
CA LYS A 342 -5.41 5.22 -10.31
C LYS A 342 -6.66 6.01 -9.93
N LEU A 343 -6.94 7.08 -10.67
CA LEU A 343 -8.01 8.03 -10.36
C LEU A 343 -9.33 7.73 -11.08
N CYS A 344 -9.27 7.09 -12.26
CA CYS A 344 -10.45 6.80 -13.07
C CYS A 344 -10.29 5.51 -13.88
N ASP A 345 -11.42 5.00 -14.38
CA ASP A 345 -11.44 3.83 -15.26
C ASP A 345 -11.05 4.22 -16.69
N LEU A 346 -9.89 3.74 -17.13
CA LEU A 346 -9.36 3.96 -18.48
C LEU A 346 -9.65 2.80 -19.44
N SER A 347 -10.45 1.80 -19.06
CA SER A 347 -10.65 0.57 -19.84
C SER A 347 -11.09 0.82 -21.28
N ASN A 348 -11.89 1.87 -21.54
CA ASN A 348 -12.38 2.19 -22.89
C ASN A 348 -11.32 2.75 -23.84
N VAL A 349 -10.25 3.33 -23.29
CA VAL A 349 -9.15 3.97 -24.06
C VAL A 349 -7.84 3.21 -23.93
N ALA A 350 -7.79 2.17 -23.10
CA ALA A 350 -6.60 1.40 -22.80
C ALA A 350 -5.94 0.82 -24.07
N SER A 351 -6.69 0.08 -24.89
CA SER A 351 -6.16 -0.53 -26.12
C SER A 351 -5.58 0.52 -27.07
N SER A 352 -6.27 1.67 -27.24
CA SER A 352 -5.77 2.74 -28.13
C SER A 352 -4.52 3.41 -27.58
N LEU A 353 -4.41 3.56 -26.26
CA LEU A 353 -3.20 4.09 -25.62
C LEU A 353 -2.03 3.13 -25.80
N MET A 354 -2.25 1.83 -25.61
CA MET A 354 -1.23 0.80 -25.74
C MET A 354 -0.67 0.76 -27.16
N VAL A 355 -1.54 0.67 -28.17
CA VAL A 355 -1.13 0.67 -29.59
C VAL A 355 -0.29 1.92 -29.92
N LYS A 356 -0.67 3.10 -29.43
CA LYS A 356 0.14 4.31 -29.68
C LYS A 356 1.45 4.31 -28.92
N LEU A 357 1.48 3.85 -27.67
CA LEU A 357 2.72 3.77 -26.89
C LEU A 357 3.71 2.82 -27.56
N GLU A 358 3.24 1.67 -28.04
CA GLU A 358 4.05 0.69 -28.78
C GLU A 358 4.55 1.20 -30.12
N GLN A 359 3.67 1.81 -30.92
CA GLN A 359 4.05 2.43 -32.20
C GLN A 359 5.17 3.47 -32.05
N HIS A 360 5.21 4.15 -30.90
CA HIS A 360 6.19 5.20 -30.61
C HIS A 360 7.34 4.73 -29.73
N TRP A 361 7.39 3.43 -29.36
CA TRP A 361 8.46 2.84 -28.56
C TRP A 361 9.88 3.18 -29.07
N PRO A 362 10.19 3.07 -30.38
CA PRO A 362 11.54 3.41 -30.87
C PRO A 362 11.93 4.87 -30.63
N THR A 363 10.95 5.79 -30.66
CA THR A 363 11.20 7.21 -30.38
C THR A 363 11.45 7.42 -28.90
N PHE A 364 10.67 6.75 -28.05
CA PHE A 364 10.86 6.86 -26.62
C PHE A 364 12.17 6.23 -26.15
N GLN A 365 12.56 5.09 -26.71
CA GLN A 365 13.80 4.42 -26.39
C GLN A 365 15.03 5.34 -26.58
N GLY A 366 15.03 6.17 -27.62
CA GLY A 366 16.12 7.13 -27.87
C GLY A 366 16.14 8.34 -26.93
N GLN A 367 15.08 8.57 -26.14
CA GLN A 367 14.91 9.75 -25.29
C GLN A 367 14.75 9.42 -23.80
N MET A 368 14.51 8.16 -23.44
CA MET A 368 14.16 7.76 -22.08
C MET A 368 15.39 7.54 -21.20
N GLU A 369 15.36 8.14 -20.02
CA GLU A 369 16.19 7.74 -18.89
C GLU A 369 15.68 6.41 -18.28
N PRO A 370 16.53 5.63 -17.58
CA PRO A 370 16.14 4.37 -16.95
C PRO A 370 14.86 4.43 -16.08
N THR A 371 14.69 5.51 -15.31
CA THR A 371 13.50 5.75 -14.46
C THR A 371 12.21 5.95 -15.27
N SER A 372 12.32 6.51 -16.47
CA SER A 372 11.19 6.65 -17.40
C SER A 372 10.81 5.32 -18.04
N ALA A 373 11.79 4.44 -18.29
CA ALA A 373 11.55 3.10 -18.83
C ALA A 373 10.80 2.20 -17.82
N ILE A 374 11.14 2.31 -16.53
CA ILE A 374 10.38 1.73 -15.41
C ILE A 374 8.91 2.17 -15.46
N LEU A 375 8.70 3.47 -15.60
CA LEU A 375 7.37 4.05 -15.60
C LEU A 375 6.58 3.66 -16.84
N TYR A 376 7.23 3.57 -18.00
CA TYR A 376 6.65 3.08 -19.24
C TYR A 376 6.13 1.66 -19.07
N ALA A 377 6.99 0.74 -18.61
CA ALA A 377 6.61 -0.65 -18.38
C ALA A 377 5.41 -0.76 -17.43
N LYS A 378 5.41 0.04 -16.36
CA LYS A 378 4.28 0.11 -15.42
C LYS A 378 2.99 0.63 -16.06
N VAL A 379 3.05 1.68 -16.89
CA VAL A 379 1.88 2.24 -17.57
C VAL A 379 1.30 1.22 -18.54
N VAL A 380 2.13 0.66 -19.42
CA VAL A 380 1.73 -0.37 -20.39
C VAL A 380 1.09 -1.55 -19.66
N TRP A 381 1.74 -2.09 -18.63
CA TRP A 381 1.17 -3.18 -17.85
C TRP A 381 -0.19 -2.82 -17.22
N THR A 382 -0.33 -1.61 -16.67
CA THR A 382 -1.59 -1.17 -16.06
C THR A 382 -2.72 -1.11 -17.09
N LEU A 383 -2.46 -0.56 -18.28
CA LEU A 383 -3.44 -0.50 -19.37
C LEU A 383 -3.84 -1.92 -19.82
N HIS A 384 -2.88 -2.84 -19.85
CA HIS A 384 -3.12 -4.24 -20.19
C HIS A 384 -4.09 -4.93 -19.24
N GLN A 385 -3.88 -4.74 -17.94
CA GLN A 385 -4.74 -5.32 -16.92
C GLN A 385 -6.16 -4.77 -16.99
N LEU A 386 -6.32 -3.48 -17.30
CA LEU A 386 -7.63 -2.87 -17.52
C LEU A 386 -8.35 -3.49 -18.72
N GLU A 387 -7.65 -3.65 -19.84
CA GLU A 387 -8.22 -4.29 -21.03
C GLU A 387 -8.64 -5.73 -20.77
N TRP A 388 -7.77 -6.54 -20.15
CA TRP A 388 -8.08 -7.93 -19.81
C TRP A 388 -9.27 -8.05 -18.85
N MET A 389 -9.32 -7.23 -17.80
CA MET A 389 -10.47 -7.21 -16.89
C MET A 389 -11.77 -6.81 -17.62
N SER A 390 -11.69 -5.90 -18.60
CA SER A 390 -12.85 -5.49 -19.40
C SER A 390 -13.38 -6.62 -20.28
N THR A 391 -12.50 -7.42 -20.91
CA THR A 391 -12.87 -8.55 -21.75
C THR A 391 -13.48 -9.70 -20.93
N LEU A 392 -12.92 -9.99 -19.75
CA LEU A 392 -13.50 -10.94 -18.79
C LEU A 392 -14.89 -10.54 -18.31
N LYS A 393 -15.11 -9.24 -18.01
CA LYS A 393 -16.43 -8.73 -17.61
C LYS A 393 -17.46 -8.87 -18.75
N LYS A 394 -17.08 -8.58 -19.99
CA LYS A 394 -17.96 -8.76 -21.18
C LYS A 394 -18.35 -10.23 -21.39
N ARG A 395 -17.45 -11.17 -21.10
CA ARG A 395 -17.75 -12.63 -21.15
C ARG A 395 -18.73 -13.11 -20.07
N LYS A 396 -18.92 -12.34 -18.98
CA LYS A 396 -19.82 -12.70 -17.85
C LYS A 396 -21.15 -11.92 -17.82
N GLY A 397 -21.54 -11.25 -18.92
CA GLY A 397 -22.84 -10.55 -19.05
C GLY A 397 -24.06 -11.48 -19.14
N PRO A 398 -25.29 -10.99 -18.91
CA PRO A 398 -26.41 -11.85 -18.52
C PRO A 398 -27.19 -12.39 -19.73
N ALA A 399 -26.94 -13.65 -20.12
CA ALA A 399 -27.97 -14.48 -20.77
C ALA A 399 -27.58 -15.97 -20.79
N ALA A 400 -28.55 -16.78 -20.38
CA ALA A 400 -28.82 -18.17 -20.75
C ALA A 400 -27.72 -19.23 -20.58
N ALA A 401 -28.02 -20.17 -19.69
CA ALA A 401 -27.47 -21.51 -19.71
C ALA A 401 -27.84 -22.20 -21.04
N THR A 402 -26.92 -22.19 -21.99
CA THR A 402 -26.85 -23.20 -23.03
C THR A 402 -25.39 -23.66 -23.11
N SER A 403 -25.21 -24.94 -22.82
CA SER A 403 -23.95 -25.67 -22.92
C SER A 403 -23.47 -25.65 -24.36
N ASP A 404 -22.49 -24.80 -24.65
CA ASP A 404 -21.41 -25.04 -25.61
C ASP A 404 -20.40 -23.90 -25.42
N GLN A 405 -19.38 -24.13 -24.61
CA GLN A 405 -18.23 -23.23 -24.51
C GLN A 405 -17.27 -23.54 -25.67
N PRO A 406 -16.97 -22.59 -26.58
CA PRO A 406 -15.78 -22.68 -27.40
C PRO A 406 -14.56 -22.39 -26.51
N SER A 407 -13.47 -23.15 -26.69
CA SER A 407 -12.15 -22.94 -26.10
C SER A 407 -11.66 -21.51 -26.36
N GLY A 408 -11.77 -20.64 -25.35
CA GLY A 408 -11.65 -19.20 -25.49
C GLY A 408 -10.44 -18.59 -24.79
N ASP A 409 -9.26 -19.19 -24.86
CA ASP A 409 -8.03 -18.63 -24.27
C ASP A 409 -7.02 -18.10 -25.30
N ALA A 410 -7.14 -18.47 -26.59
CA ALA A 410 -6.13 -18.16 -27.60
C ALA A 410 -5.91 -16.65 -27.86
N ASN A 411 -6.97 -15.86 -28.06
CA ASN A 411 -6.80 -14.44 -28.39
C ASN A 411 -6.29 -13.58 -27.22
N GLY A 412 -6.55 -14.00 -25.97
CA GLY A 412 -6.10 -13.27 -24.78
C GLY A 412 -4.63 -13.52 -24.46
N SER A 413 -4.16 -14.74 -24.70
CA SER A 413 -2.74 -15.10 -24.57
C SER A 413 -1.91 -14.55 -25.74
N GLU A 414 -2.44 -14.54 -26.95
CA GLU A 414 -1.75 -14.01 -28.14
C GLU A 414 -1.50 -12.50 -28.02
N PHE A 415 -2.51 -11.72 -27.62
CA PHE A 415 -2.35 -10.28 -27.35
C PHE A 415 -1.40 -9.99 -26.19
N ARG A 416 -1.36 -10.87 -25.17
CA ARG A 416 -0.40 -10.80 -24.06
C ARG A 416 1.03 -10.94 -24.53
N LEU A 417 1.28 -11.82 -25.49
CA LEU A 417 2.61 -12.15 -26.01
C LEU A 417 3.21 -11.01 -26.84
N GLU A 418 2.39 -10.17 -27.49
CA GLU A 418 2.86 -9.05 -28.32
C GLU A 418 3.55 -7.94 -27.51
N VAL A 419 3.10 -7.72 -26.27
CA VAL A 419 3.57 -6.62 -25.41
C VAL A 419 4.83 -7.01 -24.60
N VAL A 420 5.06 -8.32 -24.42
CA VAL A 420 6.17 -8.85 -23.60
C VAL A 420 7.54 -8.34 -24.06
N PRO A 421 7.90 -8.36 -25.36
CA PRO A 421 9.20 -7.86 -25.82
C PRO A 421 9.44 -6.39 -25.46
N VAL A 422 8.41 -5.55 -25.61
CA VAL A 422 8.50 -4.11 -25.32
C VAL A 422 8.68 -3.86 -23.82
N LEU A 423 7.94 -4.59 -22.97
CA LEU A 423 8.11 -4.52 -21.51
C LEU A 423 9.51 -4.97 -21.11
N CYS A 424 9.98 -6.08 -21.68
CA CYS A 424 11.29 -6.64 -21.47
C CYS A 424 12.43 -5.67 -21.85
N GLU A 425 12.33 -5.00 -22.99
CA GLU A 425 13.29 -3.98 -23.41
C GLU A 425 13.25 -2.72 -22.53
N ALA A 426 12.07 -2.24 -22.15
CA ALA A 426 11.94 -1.13 -21.21
C ALA A 426 12.56 -1.45 -19.85
N MET A 427 12.37 -2.69 -19.39
CA MET A 427 13.03 -3.18 -18.18
C MET A 427 14.54 -3.29 -18.34
N PHE A 428 15.04 -3.70 -19.50
CA PHE A 428 16.47 -3.71 -19.79
C PHE A 428 17.09 -2.31 -19.74
N VAL A 429 16.44 -1.31 -20.34
CA VAL A 429 16.88 0.10 -20.24
C VAL A 429 16.85 0.58 -18.79
N ALA A 430 15.86 0.17 -18.01
CA ALA A 430 15.77 0.48 -16.59
C ALA A 430 16.90 -0.14 -15.74
N LEU A 431 17.33 -1.36 -16.06
CA LEU A 431 18.36 -2.10 -15.34
C LEU A 431 19.74 -1.43 -15.39
N GLN A 432 19.94 -0.46 -16.28
CA GLN A 432 21.14 0.37 -16.33
C GLN A 432 21.21 1.41 -15.18
N SER A 433 20.22 1.46 -14.28
CA SER A 433 20.18 2.37 -13.12
C SER A 433 20.39 1.66 -11.79
N ALA A 434 21.12 2.32 -10.88
CA ALA A 434 21.28 1.91 -9.47
C ALA A 434 19.95 1.80 -8.68
N THR A 435 18.83 2.31 -9.22
CA THR A 435 17.49 2.23 -8.59
C THR A 435 16.65 1.04 -9.06
N ALA A 436 17.12 0.26 -10.04
CA ALA A 436 16.37 -0.82 -10.70
C ALA A 436 15.91 -1.95 -9.76
N VAL A 437 16.62 -2.17 -8.66
CA VAL A 437 16.39 -3.22 -7.66
C VAL A 437 14.98 -3.13 -7.04
N THR A 438 14.56 -1.94 -6.58
CA THR A 438 13.24 -1.75 -5.95
C THR A 438 12.08 -1.88 -6.93
N PHE A 439 12.31 -1.53 -8.19
CA PHE A 439 11.33 -1.73 -9.25
C PHE A 439 11.20 -3.21 -9.63
N MET A 440 12.31 -3.95 -9.70
CA MET A 440 12.26 -5.39 -9.95
C MET A 440 11.47 -6.14 -8.89
N GLN A 441 11.66 -5.82 -7.60
CA GLN A 441 10.83 -6.40 -6.54
C GLN A 441 9.34 -6.20 -6.82
N ARG A 442 8.95 -5.00 -7.28
CA ARG A 442 7.54 -4.70 -7.57
C ARG A 442 7.03 -5.34 -8.85
N VAL A 443 7.85 -5.47 -9.89
CA VAL A 443 7.50 -6.19 -11.11
C VAL A 443 7.34 -7.68 -10.81
N LEU A 444 8.18 -8.28 -9.96
CA LEU A 444 8.09 -9.68 -9.58
C LEU A 444 6.86 -9.99 -8.73
N GLU A 445 6.53 -9.13 -7.76
CA GLU A 445 5.28 -9.20 -7.01
C GLU A 445 4.03 -9.11 -7.92
N LEU A 446 4.17 -8.52 -9.11
CA LEU A 446 3.08 -8.32 -10.08
C LEU A 446 3.09 -9.31 -11.26
N ALA A 447 4.23 -9.97 -11.54
CA ALA A 447 4.43 -10.90 -12.66
C ALA A 447 4.23 -12.38 -12.28
N MET A 448 3.90 -12.68 -11.00
CA MET A 448 3.72 -14.05 -10.52
C MET A 448 2.67 -14.87 -11.29
N ASP A 449 1.77 -14.22 -12.04
CA ASP A 449 0.66 -14.86 -12.76
C ASP A 449 0.94 -15.14 -14.25
N GLU A 450 2.13 -14.83 -14.82
CA GLU A 450 2.41 -14.95 -16.27
C GLU A 450 3.75 -15.64 -16.63
N PRO A 451 3.76 -16.97 -16.91
CA PRO A 451 4.97 -17.75 -17.18
C PRO A 451 5.79 -17.30 -18.41
N ALA A 452 5.13 -16.76 -19.44
CA ALA A 452 5.81 -16.31 -20.66
C ALA A 452 6.69 -15.06 -20.42
N LEU A 453 6.19 -14.12 -19.61
CA LEU A 453 6.94 -12.93 -19.17
C LEU A 453 8.13 -13.35 -18.30
N ASN A 454 7.93 -14.32 -17.40
CA ASN A 454 9.00 -14.87 -16.55
C ASN A 454 10.14 -15.49 -17.38
N SER A 455 9.80 -16.25 -18.44
CA SER A 455 10.81 -16.86 -19.33
C SER A 455 11.62 -15.82 -20.13
N GLN A 456 10.99 -14.76 -20.65
CA GLN A 456 11.69 -13.71 -21.41
C GLN A 456 12.53 -12.80 -20.51
N LEU A 457 12.01 -12.42 -19.34
CA LEU A 457 12.76 -11.69 -18.31
C LEU A 457 14.02 -12.42 -17.90
N LEU A 458 13.92 -13.74 -17.77
CA LEU A 458 15.04 -14.59 -17.39
C LEU A 458 16.10 -14.68 -18.50
N SER A 459 15.70 -14.80 -19.77
CA SER A 459 16.66 -14.74 -20.89
C SER A 459 17.42 -13.41 -20.94
N LEU A 460 16.77 -12.30 -20.58
CA LEU A 460 17.41 -10.98 -20.53
C LEU A 460 18.36 -10.81 -19.34
N LEU A 461 17.99 -11.27 -18.15
CA LEU A 461 18.88 -11.26 -16.98
C LEU A 461 20.13 -12.10 -17.23
N VAL A 462 20.00 -13.23 -17.93
CA VAL A 462 21.11 -14.11 -18.29
C VAL A 462 22.03 -13.49 -19.35
N ALA A 463 21.50 -12.72 -20.30
CA ALA A 463 22.27 -12.15 -21.39
C ALA A 463 23.15 -10.93 -20.99
N VAL A 464 22.90 -10.31 -19.83
CA VAL A 464 23.35 -8.93 -19.56
C VAL A 464 24.37 -8.81 -18.42
N GLU A 465 24.60 -9.87 -17.64
CA GLU A 465 25.47 -9.82 -16.44
C GLU A 465 25.13 -8.60 -15.54
N VAL A 466 23.84 -8.39 -15.23
CA VAL A 466 23.44 -7.30 -14.32
C VAL A 466 23.98 -7.62 -12.91
N ASP A 467 24.82 -6.73 -12.36
CA ASP A 467 25.28 -6.75 -10.96
C ASP A 467 24.12 -6.40 -10.02
N LEU A 468 23.23 -7.37 -9.80
CA LEU A 468 22.16 -7.30 -8.81
C LEU A 468 22.68 -7.80 -7.45
N GLU A 469 22.19 -7.24 -6.35
CA GLU A 469 22.49 -7.78 -5.02
C GLU A 469 22.04 -9.25 -4.92
N ASP A 470 22.89 -10.07 -4.30
CA ASP A 470 22.73 -11.53 -4.20
C ASP A 470 21.36 -11.96 -3.64
N ASP A 471 20.82 -11.19 -2.69
CA ASP A 471 19.50 -11.46 -2.07
C ASP A 471 18.33 -11.26 -3.06
N ILE A 472 18.41 -10.25 -3.93
CA ILE A 472 17.37 -9.96 -4.94
C ILE A 472 17.44 -10.95 -6.08
N LEU A 473 18.66 -11.26 -6.55
CA LEU A 473 18.86 -12.30 -7.56
C LEU A 473 18.42 -13.67 -7.01
N GLY A 474 18.61 -13.89 -5.70
CA GLY A 474 18.07 -15.03 -4.96
C GLY A 474 16.55 -15.16 -5.03
N ALA A 475 15.82 -14.11 -4.65
CA ALA A 475 14.36 -14.11 -4.71
C ALA A 475 13.81 -14.27 -6.14
N LEU A 476 14.46 -13.63 -7.12
CA LEU A 476 14.18 -13.77 -8.56
C LEU A 476 14.24 -15.22 -9.02
N LEU A 477 15.39 -15.85 -8.79
CA LEU A 477 15.67 -17.21 -9.24
C LEU A 477 14.78 -18.24 -8.53
N ALA A 478 14.43 -18.02 -7.26
CA ALA A 478 13.46 -18.87 -6.54
C ALA A 478 12.06 -18.81 -7.17
N ALA A 479 11.53 -17.62 -7.46
CA ALA A 479 10.23 -17.45 -8.10
C ALA A 479 10.20 -18.05 -9.53
N LEU A 480 11.33 -17.98 -10.25
CA LEU A 480 11.48 -18.54 -11.59
C LEU A 480 11.51 -20.07 -11.61
N LEU A 481 12.14 -20.69 -10.61
CA LEU A 481 12.14 -22.15 -10.45
C LEU A 481 10.74 -22.69 -10.16
N GLU A 482 9.95 -21.97 -9.36
CA GLU A 482 8.57 -22.34 -9.05
C GLU A 482 7.61 -22.12 -10.24
N THR A 483 7.76 -21.03 -10.98
CA THR A 483 6.84 -20.66 -12.08
C THR A 483 7.16 -21.31 -13.42
N ASN A 484 8.42 -21.69 -13.70
CA ASN A 484 8.85 -22.28 -14.98
C ASN A 484 9.18 -23.79 -14.89
N ALA A 485 8.53 -24.54 -13.98
CA ALA A 485 8.76 -25.97 -13.81
C ALA A 485 8.59 -26.82 -15.10
N THR A 486 8.01 -26.26 -16.16
CA THR A 486 7.77 -26.93 -17.45
C THR A 486 8.70 -26.50 -18.60
N SER A 487 9.56 -25.47 -18.44
CA SER A 487 10.42 -24.97 -19.53
C SER A 487 11.85 -24.65 -19.07
N CYS A 488 12.78 -25.54 -19.44
CA CYS A 488 14.23 -25.38 -19.22
C CYS A 488 14.92 -24.55 -20.32
N VAL A 489 14.17 -23.88 -21.21
CA VAL A 489 14.72 -23.23 -22.43
C VAL A 489 15.71 -22.11 -22.12
N TRP A 490 15.48 -21.33 -21.06
CA TRP A 490 16.35 -20.23 -20.65
C TRP A 490 17.75 -20.68 -20.17
N LEU A 491 17.90 -21.93 -19.72
CA LEU A 491 19.18 -22.50 -19.27
C LEU A 491 20.19 -22.61 -20.42
N THR A 492 19.75 -22.53 -21.67
CA THR A 492 20.64 -22.53 -22.84
C THR A 492 21.52 -21.28 -22.93
N GLN A 493 21.09 -20.16 -22.34
CA GLN A 493 21.85 -18.90 -22.31
C GLN A 493 22.77 -18.79 -21.08
N LEU A 494 22.54 -19.63 -20.05
CA LEU A 494 23.32 -19.69 -18.81
C LEU A 494 24.85 -19.74 -18.99
N PRO A 495 25.40 -20.46 -20.00
CA PRO A 495 26.84 -20.58 -20.18
C PRO A 495 27.59 -19.26 -20.41
N GLN A 496 26.89 -18.14 -20.63
CA GLN A 496 27.45 -16.83 -20.92
C GLN A 496 27.56 -15.90 -19.70
N SER A 497 26.98 -16.26 -18.53
CA SER A 497 26.95 -15.36 -17.35
C SER A 497 27.60 -15.96 -16.10
N THR A 498 28.68 -15.34 -15.64
CA THR A 498 29.43 -15.81 -14.45
C THR A 498 28.76 -15.44 -13.12
N GLY A 499 28.22 -14.22 -13.00
CA GLY A 499 27.51 -13.75 -11.82
C GLY A 499 26.23 -14.55 -11.51
N LEU A 500 25.50 -14.93 -12.56
CA LEU A 500 24.27 -15.70 -12.41
C LEU A 500 24.52 -17.15 -11.97
N CYS A 501 25.59 -17.78 -12.46
CA CYS A 501 26.04 -19.09 -11.97
C CYS A 501 26.39 -19.05 -10.47
N ARG A 502 27.00 -17.94 -10.01
CA ARG A 502 27.35 -17.74 -8.59
C ARG A 502 26.12 -17.58 -7.71
N CYS A 503 25.10 -16.87 -8.16
CA CYS A 503 23.87 -16.67 -7.40
C CYS A 503 23.01 -17.94 -7.36
N LEU A 504 22.91 -18.66 -8.47
CA LEU A 504 22.30 -19.99 -8.50
C LEU A 504 23.00 -20.95 -7.55
N TRP A 505 24.33 -20.91 -7.48
CA TRP A 505 25.08 -21.68 -6.50
C TRP A 505 24.74 -21.28 -5.05
N MET A 506 24.67 -19.99 -4.74
CA MET A 506 24.32 -19.52 -3.38
C MET A 506 22.91 -19.96 -2.96
N LEU A 507 21.92 -19.84 -3.83
CA LEU A 507 20.57 -20.35 -3.58
C LEU A 507 20.55 -21.86 -3.39
N LEU A 508 21.19 -22.59 -4.30
CA LEU A 508 21.30 -24.03 -4.24
C LEU A 508 21.97 -24.45 -2.93
N LYS A 509 22.94 -23.68 -2.43
CA LYS A 509 23.61 -23.96 -1.16
C LYS A 509 22.69 -23.76 0.05
N GLN A 510 21.80 -22.77 0.01
CA GLN A 510 20.98 -22.34 1.16
C GLN A 510 19.62 -23.05 1.26
N ASP A 511 19.00 -23.44 0.14
CA ASP A 511 17.66 -24.01 0.11
C ASP A 511 17.61 -25.38 -0.58
N ALA A 512 17.22 -26.41 0.19
CA ALA A 512 17.06 -27.77 -0.32
C ALA A 512 15.90 -27.93 -1.32
N HIS A 513 14.87 -27.06 -1.27
CA HIS A 513 13.73 -27.11 -2.19
C HIS A 513 14.16 -26.78 -3.62
N VAL A 514 15.12 -25.87 -3.78
CA VAL A 514 15.74 -25.54 -5.07
C VAL A 514 16.38 -26.78 -5.70
N GLY A 515 17.10 -27.58 -4.91
CA GLY A 515 17.70 -28.82 -5.41
C GLY A 515 16.68 -29.87 -5.84
N GLN A 516 15.55 -29.97 -5.14
CA GLN A 516 14.43 -30.85 -5.52
C GLN A 516 13.77 -30.39 -6.82
N ALA A 517 13.56 -29.08 -6.98
CA ALA A 517 13.00 -28.49 -8.19
C ALA A 517 13.89 -28.72 -9.41
N ILE A 518 15.22 -28.57 -9.28
CA ILE A 518 16.18 -28.85 -10.36
C ILE A 518 16.10 -30.31 -10.82
N ASN A 519 16.06 -31.25 -9.87
CA ASN A 519 15.93 -32.67 -10.19
C ASN A 519 14.59 -33.00 -10.87
N ALA A 520 13.49 -32.36 -10.44
CA ALA A 520 12.17 -32.54 -11.04
C ALA A 520 12.10 -32.01 -12.49
N THR A 521 12.82 -30.93 -12.79
CA THR A 521 12.76 -30.21 -14.07
C THR A 521 13.78 -30.68 -15.11
N LYS A 522 14.73 -31.56 -14.74
CA LYS A 522 15.74 -32.16 -15.64
C LYS A 522 16.54 -31.12 -16.43
N TRP A 523 17.32 -30.32 -15.72
CA TRP A 523 18.18 -29.31 -16.33
C TRP A 523 19.17 -29.90 -17.36
N PRO A 524 19.53 -29.16 -18.43
CA PRO A 524 20.61 -29.54 -19.33
C PRO A 524 21.93 -29.70 -18.58
N GLU A 525 22.71 -30.71 -18.96
CA GLU A 525 23.98 -31.06 -18.27
C GLU A 525 25.00 -29.92 -18.33
N ASP A 526 25.07 -29.18 -19.45
CA ASP A 526 25.96 -28.03 -19.61
C ASP A 526 25.65 -26.89 -18.63
N ALA A 527 24.37 -26.68 -18.31
CA ALA A 527 23.92 -25.68 -17.36
C ALA A 527 24.23 -26.10 -15.92
N LEU A 528 23.98 -27.37 -15.58
CA LEU A 528 24.36 -27.95 -14.29
C LEU A 528 25.87 -27.84 -14.07
N GLN A 529 26.67 -28.20 -15.08
CA GLN A 529 28.12 -28.14 -15.03
C GLN A 529 28.62 -26.74 -14.66
N ARG A 530 28.10 -25.69 -15.28
CA ARG A 530 28.52 -24.29 -15.03
C ARG A 530 28.20 -23.84 -13.60
N VAL A 531 26.97 -24.04 -13.14
CA VAL A 531 26.53 -23.64 -11.79
C VAL A 531 27.32 -24.39 -10.72
N LEU A 532 27.42 -25.71 -10.87
CA LEU A 532 28.10 -26.56 -9.91
C LEU A 532 29.60 -26.30 -9.91
N SER A 533 30.22 -25.96 -11.04
CA SER A 533 31.64 -25.59 -11.09
C SER A 533 31.99 -24.41 -10.16
N VAL A 534 31.07 -23.46 -9.96
CA VAL A 534 31.29 -22.34 -9.03
C VAL A 534 31.43 -22.85 -7.59
N GLY A 535 30.59 -23.82 -7.21
CA GLY A 535 30.63 -24.43 -5.88
C GLY A 535 31.77 -25.41 -5.68
N LEU A 536 32.06 -26.23 -6.69
CA LEU A 536 33.15 -27.19 -6.65
C LEU A 536 34.51 -26.51 -6.46
N GLN A 537 34.68 -25.29 -6.99
CA GLN A 537 35.91 -24.51 -6.83
C GLN A 537 36.05 -23.88 -5.43
N GLN A 538 34.97 -23.79 -4.65
CA GLN A 538 35.01 -23.27 -3.28
C GLN A 538 35.50 -24.38 -2.33
N ASP A 539 36.45 -24.07 -1.45
CA ASP A 539 37.03 -25.06 -0.53
C ASP A 539 36.15 -25.31 0.70
N GLU A 540 34.95 -25.82 0.45
CA GLU A 540 33.90 -26.01 1.43
C GLU A 540 33.17 -27.36 1.25
N VAL A 541 32.38 -27.76 2.26
CA VAL A 541 31.60 -29.00 2.21
C VAL A 541 30.34 -28.83 1.37
N LEU A 542 30.09 -29.74 0.43
CA LEU A 542 28.89 -29.70 -0.40
C LEU A 542 27.63 -30.12 0.39
N PRO A 543 26.52 -29.37 0.30
CA PRO A 543 25.24 -29.79 0.87
C PRO A 543 24.70 -31.09 0.25
N LEU A 544 24.02 -31.93 1.05
CA LEU A 544 23.54 -33.26 0.64
C LEU A 544 22.69 -33.28 -0.66
N HIS A 545 21.84 -32.28 -0.87
CA HIS A 545 21.02 -32.18 -2.09
C HIS A 545 21.83 -31.82 -3.34
N VAL A 546 22.94 -31.09 -3.20
CA VAL A 546 23.88 -30.81 -4.30
C VAL A 546 24.57 -32.10 -4.75
N VAL A 547 24.91 -32.96 -3.79
CA VAL A 547 25.47 -34.30 -4.05
C VAL A 547 24.52 -35.13 -4.90
N GLN A 548 23.23 -35.12 -4.56
CA GLN A 548 22.22 -35.87 -5.29
C GLN A 548 22.08 -35.39 -6.74
N ILE A 549 22.22 -34.08 -6.97
CA ILE A 549 22.24 -33.51 -8.32
C ILE A 549 23.49 -33.98 -9.08
N LEU A 550 24.67 -33.95 -8.47
CA LEU A 550 25.91 -34.47 -9.10
C LEU A 550 25.77 -35.96 -9.49
N LYS A 551 25.11 -36.77 -8.65
CA LYS A 551 24.83 -38.19 -8.97
C LYS A 551 23.87 -38.37 -10.15
N SER A 552 23.07 -37.36 -10.47
CA SER A 552 22.13 -37.38 -11.59
C SER A 552 22.79 -37.02 -12.94
N CYS A 553 24.00 -36.45 -12.92
CA CYS A 553 24.77 -36.13 -14.12
C CYS A 553 25.29 -37.41 -14.81
N ARG A 554 25.43 -37.38 -16.14
CA ARG A 554 25.88 -38.54 -16.93
C ARG A 554 27.37 -38.76 -16.83
N SER A 555 28.15 -37.68 -16.71
CA SER A 555 29.60 -37.73 -16.44
C SER A 555 30.00 -36.73 -15.36
N LEU A 556 31.01 -37.13 -14.58
CA LEU A 556 31.64 -36.31 -13.53
C LEU A 556 33.11 -36.00 -13.83
N ASP A 557 33.59 -36.29 -15.04
CA ASP A 557 34.98 -36.05 -15.45
C ASP A 557 35.37 -34.56 -15.43
N TRP A 558 34.39 -33.68 -15.59
CA TRP A 558 34.59 -32.24 -15.48
C TRP A 558 34.66 -31.80 -14.01
N ALA A 559 33.87 -32.42 -13.12
CA ALA A 559 33.78 -32.05 -11.72
C ALA A 559 35.09 -32.31 -10.98
N THR A 560 35.73 -33.44 -11.26
CA THR A 560 37.05 -33.80 -10.69
C THR A 560 38.18 -32.87 -11.14
N LYS A 561 38.04 -32.19 -12.28
CA LYS A 561 39.04 -31.25 -12.81
C LYS A 561 38.95 -29.86 -12.17
N VAL A 562 37.79 -29.48 -11.66
CA VAL A 562 37.52 -28.14 -11.11
C VAL A 562 37.33 -28.13 -9.60
N ALA A 563 37.17 -29.29 -8.97
CA ALA A 563 36.91 -29.43 -7.54
C ALA A 563 38.13 -29.03 -6.68
N SER A 564 37.84 -28.34 -5.56
CA SER A 564 38.80 -28.03 -4.52
C SER A 564 39.28 -29.31 -3.80
N PRO A 565 40.38 -29.26 -3.02
CA PRO A 565 40.85 -30.41 -2.24
C PRO A 565 39.78 -30.99 -1.29
N THR A 566 39.03 -30.13 -0.60
CA THR A 566 37.95 -30.57 0.31
C THR A 566 36.82 -31.28 -0.43
N VAL A 567 36.44 -30.76 -1.60
CA VAL A 567 35.38 -31.34 -2.44
C VAL A 567 35.84 -32.65 -3.10
N LEU A 568 37.10 -32.71 -3.55
CA LEU A 568 37.74 -33.93 -4.06
C LEU A 568 37.82 -35.03 -3.00
N GLY A 569 37.92 -34.69 -1.72
CA GLY A 569 37.83 -35.66 -0.63
C GLY A 569 36.42 -36.27 -0.46
N GLN A 570 35.37 -35.59 -0.91
CA GLN A 570 33.98 -36.03 -0.80
C GLN A 570 33.53 -36.88 -1.99
N LEU A 571 33.93 -36.49 -3.21
CA LEU A 571 33.56 -37.13 -4.48
C LEU A 571 33.73 -38.68 -4.49
N PRO A 572 34.83 -39.27 -3.98
CA PRO A 572 35.04 -40.73 -3.98
C PRO A 572 34.07 -41.50 -3.07
N ASN A 573 33.67 -40.92 -1.93
CA ASN A 573 32.70 -41.53 -1.01
C ASN A 573 31.25 -41.41 -1.53
N MET A 574 31.01 -40.48 -2.47
CA MET A 574 29.70 -40.23 -3.08
C MET A 574 29.45 -41.06 -4.33
N LEU A 575 30.50 -41.44 -5.06
CA LEU A 575 30.43 -42.27 -6.29
C LEU A 575 30.23 -43.77 -6.02
N ASN A 576 30.46 -44.23 -4.79
CA ASN A 576 30.36 -45.63 -4.37
C ASN A 576 29.13 -45.96 -3.50
N THR A 577 28.16 -45.04 -3.41
CA THR A 577 26.81 -45.23 -2.82
C THR A 577 25.77 -44.68 -3.77
#